data_AF-A0A7J2RAV0-F1
#
_entry.id   AF-A0A7J2RAV0-F1
#
_cell.length_a   1.000
_cell.length_b   1.000
_cell.length_c   1.000
_cell.angle_alpha   90.00
_cell.angle_beta   90.00
_cell.angle_gamma   90.00
#
_symmetry.space_group_name_H-M   'P 1'
#
loop_
_entity.id
_entity.type
_entity.pdbx_description
1 polymer ?
#
loop_
_entity_poly.entity_id
_entity_poly.type
_entity_poly.pdbx_seq_one_letter_code
_entity_poly.pdbx_strand_id
1 'polypeptide(L)' 'MENDTDKRPLWNGISILKRFDSTPLSKEQMEYAVCFLEESSDFEKEEWSRVLLRRIAVTIRREILNEKQ' A
#
# COMPACT_ATOMS: atom_id res chain seq x y z
N MET A 1 -23.20 10.09 -20.26
CA MET A 1 -21.84 9.52 -20.12
C MET A 1 -21.50 9.62 -18.64
N GLU A 2 -21.66 8.53 -17.91
CA GLU A 2 -21.27 8.50 -16.49
C GLU A 2 -19.75 8.59 -16.39
N ASN A 3 -19.28 9.50 -15.55
CA ASN A 3 -17.87 9.75 -15.35
C ASN A 3 -17.24 8.53 -14.65
N ASP A 4 -16.33 7.86 -15.37
CA ASP A 4 -15.36 6.86 -14.90
C ASP A 4 -14.37 7.48 -13.88
N THR A 5 -14.89 7.99 -12.77
CA THR A 5 -14.09 8.56 -11.66
C THR A 5 -13.91 7.59 -10.50
N ASP A 6 -14.62 6.45 -10.48
CA ASP A 6 -14.62 5.52 -9.34
C ASP A 6 -13.47 4.48 -9.33
N LYS A 7 -12.50 4.56 -10.25
CA LYS A 7 -11.37 3.59 -10.30
C LYS A 7 -10.02 4.16 -9.90
N ARG A 8 -9.96 5.42 -9.45
CA ARG A 8 -8.70 6.16 -9.21
C ARG A 8 -8.04 6.04 -7.82
N PRO A 9 -8.61 5.44 -6.76
CA PRO A 9 -7.89 5.33 -5.49
C PRO A 9 -6.71 4.34 -5.55
N LEU A 10 -6.91 3.16 -6.16
CA LEU A 10 -5.94 2.06 -6.14
C LEU A 10 -4.72 2.31 -7.05
N TRP A 11 -4.92 2.98 -8.18
CA TRP A 11 -3.84 3.30 -9.12
C TRP A 11 -2.93 4.41 -8.60
N ASN A 12 -3.46 5.35 -7.80
CA ASN A 12 -2.63 6.37 -7.17
C ASN A 12 -1.71 5.77 -6.10
N GLY A 13 -2.17 4.82 -5.29
CA GLY A 13 -1.31 4.15 -4.30
C GLY A 13 -0.15 3.37 -4.93
N ILE A 14 -0.42 2.61 -6.00
CA ILE A 14 0.62 1.84 -6.70
C ILE A 14 1.52 2.76 -7.54
N SER A 15 0.97 3.83 -8.14
CA SER A 15 1.78 4.77 -8.92
C SER A 15 2.64 5.68 -8.05
N ILE A 16 2.30 5.89 -6.77
CA ILE A 16 3.20 6.48 -5.77
C ILE A 16 4.37 5.52 -5.56
N LEU A 17 4.12 4.24 -5.31
CA LEU A 17 5.18 3.23 -5.12
C LEU A 17 6.10 3.09 -6.34
N LYS A 18 5.56 3.16 -7.57
CA LYS A 18 6.34 3.06 -8.82
C LYS A 18 7.08 4.33 -9.23
N ARG A 19 6.68 5.53 -8.79
CA ARG A 19 7.43 6.77 -9.11
C ARG A 19 8.71 6.93 -8.28
N PHE A 20 8.93 6.09 -7.27
CA PHE A 20 10.18 6.01 -6.50
C PHE A 20 11.24 5.10 -7.12
N ASP A 21 11.12 4.74 -8.41
CA ASP A 21 12.02 3.81 -9.15
C ASP A 21 13.49 4.25 -9.27
N SER A 22 13.92 5.30 -8.56
CA SER A 22 15.34 5.69 -8.45
C SER A 22 15.84 5.85 -7.01
N THR A 23 14.97 5.77 -5.99
CA THR A 23 15.37 5.90 -4.59
C THR A 23 14.63 4.86 -3.75
N PRO A 24 15.34 3.89 -3.15
CA PRO A 24 14.73 2.97 -2.19
C PRO A 24 13.99 3.74 -1.11
N LEU A 25 12.78 3.30 -0.76
CA LEU A 25 12.04 3.86 0.37
C LEU A 25 12.85 3.65 1.65
N SER A 26 12.89 4.65 2.52
CA SER A 26 13.50 4.47 3.84
C SER A 26 12.67 3.50 4.68
N LYS A 27 13.30 2.86 5.67
CA LYS A 27 12.62 2.00 6.65
C LYS A 27 11.41 2.69 7.28
N GLU A 28 11.55 3.96 7.64
CA GLU A 28 10.46 4.78 8.21
C GLU A 28 9.30 4.98 7.24
N GLN A 29 9.59 5.24 5.95
CA GLN A 29 8.56 5.35 4.91
C GLN A 29 7.81 4.04 4.69
N MET A 30 8.53 2.91 4.73
CA MET A 30 7.92 1.59 4.64
C MET A 30 7.05 1.27 5.86
N GLU A 31 7.52 1.60 7.08
CA GLU A 31 6.74 1.46 8.32
C GLU A 31 5.46 2.32 8.28
N TYR A 32 5.56 3.57 7.81
CA TYR A 32 4.40 4.44 7.61
C TYR A 32 3.40 3.83 6.61
N ALA A 33 3.87 3.32 5.48
CA ALA A 33 3.02 2.68 4.48
C ALA A 33 2.28 1.46 5.04
N VAL A 34 2.94 0.66 5.88
CA VAL A 34 2.33 -0.48 6.57
C VAL A 34 1.20 -0.01 7.49
N CYS A 35 1.45 0.97 8.36
CA CYS A 35 0.42 1.50 9.26
C CYS A 35 -0.78 2.06 8.48
N PHE A 36 -0.52 2.86 7.44
CA PHE A 36 -1.56 3.43 6.59
C PHE A 36 -2.44 2.36 5.94
N LEU A 37 -1.83 1.30 5.40
CA LEU A 37 -2.56 0.21 4.74
C LEU A 37 -3.42 -0.59 5.72
N GLU A 38 -2.95 -0.80 6.95
CA GLU A 38 -3.72 -1.49 7.99
C GLU A 38 -4.91 -0.66 8.45
N GLU A 39 -4.69 0.62 8.78
CA GLU A 39 -5.76 1.55 9.13
C GLU A 39 -6.80 1.62 8.00
N SER A 40 -6.35 1.77 6.76
CA SER A 40 -7.23 1.76 5.58
C SER A 40 -8.03 0.47 5.45
N SER A 41 -7.45 -0.67 5.82
CA SER A 41 -8.14 -1.97 5.77
C SER A 41 -9.28 -2.08 6.78
N ASP A 42 -9.19 -1.38 7.91
CA ASP A 42 -10.23 -1.40 8.94
C ASP A 42 -11.46 -0.57 8.54
N PHE A 43 -11.29 0.41 7.66
CA PHE A 43 -12.39 1.20 7.07
C PHE A 43 -12.94 0.63 5.75
N GLU A 44 -12.26 -0.34 5.16
CA GLU A 44 -12.64 -0.92 3.86
C GLU A 44 -13.86 -1.85 4.00
N LYS A 45 -14.91 -1.58 3.22
CA LYS A 45 -16.18 -2.32 3.24
C LYS A 45 -16.13 -3.57 2.36
N GLU A 46 -15.37 -3.52 1.28
CA GLU A 46 -15.20 -4.62 0.35
C GLU A 46 -14.20 -5.65 0.90
N GLU A 47 -14.65 -6.87 1.16
CA GLU A 47 -13.82 -7.92 1.77
C GLU A 47 -12.54 -8.20 0.95
N TRP A 48 -12.68 -8.26 -0.37
CA TRP A 48 -11.55 -8.51 -1.26
C TRP A 48 -10.49 -7.40 -1.18
N SER A 49 -10.91 -6.13 -1.13
CA SER A 49 -10.03 -4.98 -0.96
C SER A 49 -9.35 -5.00 0.39
N ARG A 50 -10.10 -5.30 1.46
CA ARG A 50 -9.57 -5.41 2.83
C ARG A 50 -8.45 -6.44 2.92
N VAL A 51 -8.69 -7.63 2.37
CA VAL A 51 -7.70 -8.71 2.35
C VAL A 51 -6.48 -8.31 1.52
N LEU A 52 -6.67 -7.65 0.38
CA LEU A 52 -5.59 -7.17 -0.46
C LEU A 52 -4.69 -6.16 0.28
N LEU A 53 -5.28 -5.15 0.92
CA LEU A 53 -4.55 -4.14 1.70
C LEU A 53 -3.70 -4.80 2.81
N ARG A 54 -4.30 -5.71 3.57
CA ARG A 54 -3.60 -6.47 4.63
C ARG A 54 -2.46 -7.33 4.07
N ARG A 55 -2.65 -7.96 2.91
CA ARG A 55 -1.59 -8.75 2.26
C ARG A 55 -0.41 -7.89 1.83
N ILE A 56 -0.66 -6.70 1.26
CA ILE A 56 0.40 -5.77 0.88
C ILE A 56 1.16 -5.29 2.12
N ALA A 57 0.46 -4.91 3.18
CA ALA A 57 1.08 -4.50 4.45
C ALA A 57 1.98 -5.60 5.03
N VAL A 58 1.53 -6.86 5.04
CA VAL A 58 2.34 -8.00 5.48
C VAL A 58 3.60 -8.18 4.63
N THR A 59 3.51 -8.04 3.30
CA THR A 59 4.67 -8.15 2.40
C THR A 59 5.70 -7.07 2.71
N ILE A 60 5.30 -5.80 2.78
CA ILE A 60 6.21 -4.68 3.08
C ILE A 60 6.87 -4.89 4.46
N ARG A 61 6.08 -5.31 5.46
CA ARG A 61 6.59 -5.57 6.81
C ARG A 61 7.65 -6.68 6.84
N ARG A 62 7.56 -7.68 5.97
CA ARG A 62 8.60 -8.71 5.80
C ARG A 62 9.86 -8.17 5.17
N GLU A 63 9.74 -7.34 4.13
CA GLU A 63 10.90 -6.69 3.50
C GLU A 63 11.68 -5.84 4.51
N ILE A 64 10.99 -5.04 5.34
CA ILE A 64 11.61 -4.26 6.42
C ILE A 64 12.42 -5.13 7.40
N LEU A 65 11.92 -6.33 7.74
CA LEU A 65 12.61 -7.24 8.66
C LEU A 65 13.80 -7.95 8.00
N ASN A 66 13.74 -8.16 6.69
CA ASN A 66 14.78 -8.83 5.90
C ASN A 66 15.97 -7.92 5.57
N GLU A 67 15.84 -6.59 5.62
CA GLU A 67 16.96 -5.64 5.41
C GLU A 67 18.13 -5.80 6.41
N LYS A 68 18.02 -6.68 7.43
CA LYS A 68 19.05 -6.95 8.43
C LYS A 68 19.86 -8.24 8.20
N GLN A 69 19.56 -9.02 7.15
CA GLN A 69 20.35 -10.21 6.74
C GLN A 69 21.19 -9.91 5.50
#